data_AF-A0A447PR58-F1
#
_entry.id   AF-A0A447PR58-F1
#
_cell.length_a   1.000
_cell.length_b   1.000
_cell.length_c   1.000
_cell.angle_alpha   90.00
_cell.angle_beta   90.00
_cell.angle_gamma   90.00
#
_symmetry.space_group_name_H-M   'P 1'
#
loop_
_entity.id
_entity.type
_entity.pdbx_description
1 polymer ?
#
loop_
_entity_poly.entity_id
_entity_poly.type
_entity_poly.pdbx_seq_one_letter_code
_entity_poly.pdbx_strand_id
1 'polypeptide(L)'
;MTTVNIVAGGISGLAAGLIMHYLLSPLALSAGNYIKLAIESTLAFSPILAGLLAGLVIWPAILGGVYHAVILPLVLLEMEKSGVSFLGAVDMVGLVMVAAGINLANVIAPREKSEAAVATPGLLINLGFGTFVESAYPFMFANKIVFGSAIFWAGMGGMMLGFFNVKGVAYVPAFASPFLSSNALQMAIVMIATMAMTCLTTIIANRFKPVVQSESTTTAVN
;
A
#
# COMPACT_ATOMS: atom_id res chain seq x y z
N MET A 1 -52.13 2.81 -4.90
CA MET A 1 -50.73 2.58 -5.34
C MET A 1 -49.73 3.16 -4.34
N THR A 2 -49.76 4.45 -4.01
CA THR A 2 -48.79 5.12 -3.11
C THR A 2 -48.76 4.58 -1.68
N THR A 3 -49.89 4.39 -1.01
CA THR A 3 -49.93 3.88 0.37
C THR A 3 -49.42 2.44 0.49
N VAL A 4 -49.78 1.58 -0.46
CA VAL A 4 -49.33 0.18 -0.51
C VAL A 4 -47.81 0.11 -0.71
N ASN A 5 -47.24 0.96 -1.56
CA ASN A 5 -45.80 1.00 -1.80
C ASN A 5 -45.02 1.50 -0.57
N ILE A 6 -45.56 2.47 0.19
CA ILE A 6 -44.93 2.96 1.43
C ILE A 6 -44.96 1.88 2.52
N VAL A 7 -46.08 1.19 2.69
CA VAL A 7 -46.19 0.11 3.69
C VAL A 7 -45.30 -1.07 3.31
N ALA A 8 -45.31 -1.50 2.03
CA ALA A 8 -44.43 -2.56 1.55
C ALA A 8 -42.95 -2.19 1.72
N GLY A 9 -42.56 -0.96 1.36
CA GLY A 9 -41.20 -0.44 1.55
C GLY A 9 -40.77 -0.36 3.03
N GLY A 10 -41.69 0.05 3.91
CA GLY A 10 -41.46 0.10 5.35
C GLY A 10 -41.26 -1.29 5.96
N ILE A 11 -42.09 -2.27 5.59
CA ILE A 11 -41.97 -3.65 6.06
C ILE A 11 -40.71 -4.31 5.49
N SER A 12 -40.40 -4.12 4.21
CA SER A 12 -39.18 -4.67 3.62
C SER A 12 -37.92 -4.05 4.21
N GLY A 13 -37.93 -2.74 4.48
CA GLY A 13 -36.83 -2.04 5.13
C GLY A 13 -36.64 -2.49 6.58
N LEU A 14 -37.73 -2.65 7.34
CA LEU A 14 -37.70 -3.21 8.70
C LEU A 14 -37.16 -4.64 8.69
N ALA A 15 -37.67 -5.50 7.81
CA ALA A 15 -37.22 -6.89 7.70
C ALA A 15 -35.74 -6.97 7.34
N ALA A 16 -35.27 -6.20 6.35
CA ALA A 16 -33.85 -6.13 6.00
C ALA A 16 -33.00 -5.61 7.17
N GLY A 17 -33.44 -4.57 7.87
CA GLY A 17 -32.75 -4.01 9.04
C GLY A 17 -32.65 -5.02 10.19
N LEU A 18 -33.72 -5.76 10.48
CA LEU A 18 -33.74 -6.79 11.51
C LEU A 18 -32.86 -7.99 11.15
N ILE A 19 -32.87 -8.43 9.88
CA ILE A 19 -31.96 -9.49 9.38
C ILE A 19 -30.50 -9.02 9.50
N MET A 20 -30.22 -7.79 9.08
CA MET A 20 -28.88 -7.21 9.22
C MET A 20 -28.46 -7.15 10.69
N HIS A 21 -29.31 -6.66 11.58
CA HIS A 21 -28.96 -6.44 12.98
C HIS A 21 -28.83 -7.74 13.79
N TYR A 22 -29.76 -8.70 13.63
CA TYR A 22 -29.80 -9.90 14.46
C TYR A 22 -29.11 -11.11 13.85
N LEU A 23 -28.89 -11.16 12.53
CA LEU A 23 -28.26 -12.31 11.87
C LEU A 23 -26.92 -11.95 11.26
N LEU A 24 -26.88 -10.98 10.34
CA LEU A 24 -25.67 -10.72 9.56
C LEU A 24 -24.61 -9.94 10.36
N SER A 25 -25.01 -9.00 11.21
CA SER A 25 -24.09 -8.21 12.03
C SER A 25 -23.33 -9.07 13.06
N PRO A 26 -23.98 -9.97 13.84
CA PRO A 26 -23.25 -10.87 14.75
C PRO A 26 -22.31 -11.82 14.01
N LEU A 27 -22.73 -12.33 12.84
CA LEU A 27 -21.89 -13.19 12.00
C LEU A 27 -20.67 -12.44 11.45
N ALA A 28 -20.87 -11.23 10.91
CA ALA A 28 -19.79 -10.39 10.40
C ALA A 28 -18.82 -9.98 11.51
N LEU A 29 -19.34 -9.60 12.69
CA LEU A 29 -18.53 -9.28 13.86
C LEU A 29 -17.72 -10.49 14.33
N SER A 30 -18.33 -11.67 14.38
CA SER A 30 -17.65 -12.93 14.72
C SER A 30 -16.53 -13.24 13.73
N ALA A 31 -16.82 -13.20 12.43
CA ALA A 31 -15.83 -13.40 11.37
C ALA A 31 -14.66 -12.40 11.49
N GLY A 32 -14.96 -11.12 11.69
CA GLY A 32 -13.94 -10.09 11.85
C GLY A 32 -13.07 -10.30 13.09
N ASN A 33 -13.64 -10.74 14.21
CA ASN A 33 -12.88 -11.10 15.41
C ASN A 33 -11.95 -12.31 15.17
N TYR A 34 -12.37 -13.33 14.41
CA TYR A 34 -11.50 -14.47 14.07
C TYR A 34 -10.34 -14.06 13.16
N ILE A 35 -10.59 -13.21 12.16
CA ILE A 35 -9.55 -12.66 11.30
C ILE A 35 -8.53 -11.89 12.12
N LYS A 36 -9.00 -11.03 13.03
CA LYS A 36 -8.14 -10.28 13.94
C LYS A 36 -7.32 -11.21 14.82
N LEU A 37 -7.92 -12.23 15.40
CA LEU A 37 -7.21 -13.23 16.21
C LEU A 37 -6.10 -13.91 15.41
N ALA A 38 -6.34 -14.23 14.13
CA ALA A 38 -5.33 -14.80 13.24
C ALA A 38 -4.16 -13.82 12.99
N ILE A 39 -4.45 -12.53 12.76
CA ILE A 39 -3.42 -11.50 12.61
C ILE A 39 -2.62 -11.34 13.90
N GLU A 40 -3.29 -11.19 15.04
CA GLU A 40 -2.64 -11.04 16.34
C GLU A 40 -1.79 -12.26 16.69
N SER A 41 -2.25 -13.47 16.37
CA SER A 41 -1.48 -14.70 16.55
C SER A 41 -0.24 -14.72 15.66
N THR A 42 -0.34 -14.25 14.42
CA THR A 42 0.79 -14.15 13.48
C THR A 42 1.82 -13.14 13.98
N LEU A 43 1.38 -11.97 14.44
CA LEU A 43 2.25 -10.97 15.04
C LEU A 43 2.86 -11.44 16.35
N ALA A 44 2.12 -12.18 17.18
CA ALA A 44 2.66 -12.76 18.41
C ALA A 44 3.73 -13.82 18.15
N PHE A 45 3.60 -14.57 17.04
CA PHE A 45 4.61 -15.56 16.65
C PHE A 45 5.91 -14.89 16.20
N SER A 46 5.85 -13.96 15.25
CA SER A 46 7.02 -13.19 14.82
C SER A 46 6.60 -11.91 14.08
N PRO A 47 6.64 -10.74 14.72
CA PRO A 47 6.32 -9.48 14.07
C PRO A 47 7.28 -9.17 12.92
N ILE A 48 8.56 -9.54 13.08
CA ILE A 48 9.64 -9.33 12.11
C ILE A 48 9.34 -10.11 10.83
N LEU A 49 9.02 -11.41 10.95
CA LEU A 49 8.71 -12.25 9.79
C LEU A 49 7.39 -11.83 9.14
N ALA A 50 6.37 -11.52 9.96
CA ALA A 50 5.09 -11.02 9.46
C ALA A 50 5.27 -9.74 8.63
N GLY A 51 6.06 -8.79 9.14
CA GLY A 51 6.38 -7.54 8.44
C GLY A 51 7.17 -7.78 7.15
N LEU A 52 8.19 -8.64 7.19
CA LEU A 52 8.97 -8.99 5.99
C LEU A 52 8.06 -9.56 4.89
N LEU A 53 7.25 -10.56 5.22
CA LEU A 53 6.39 -11.24 4.25
C LEU A 53 5.29 -10.31 3.74
N ALA A 54 4.64 -9.54 4.61
CA ALA A 54 3.64 -8.56 4.21
C ALA A 54 4.24 -7.54 3.24
N GLY A 55 5.44 -7.01 3.54
CA GLY A 55 6.13 -6.06 2.69
C GLY A 55 6.59 -6.64 1.34
N LEU A 56 7.10 -7.88 1.32
CA LEU A 56 7.49 -8.54 0.06
C LEU A 56 6.29 -8.81 -0.86
N VAL A 57 5.13 -9.14 -0.29
CA VAL A 57 3.92 -9.50 -1.05
C VAL A 57 3.11 -8.27 -1.47
N ILE A 58 3.31 -7.10 -0.85
CA ILE A 58 2.42 -5.94 -1.06
C ILE A 58 2.40 -5.43 -2.50
N TRP A 59 3.56 -5.39 -3.18
CA TRP A 59 3.65 -5.00 -4.59
C TRP A 59 3.05 -6.03 -5.55
N PRO A 60 3.37 -7.34 -5.44
CA PRO A 60 2.63 -8.37 -6.16
C PRO A 60 1.12 -8.31 -5.93
N ALA A 61 0.68 -8.03 -4.69
CA ALA A 61 -0.73 -7.98 -4.33
C ALA A 61 -1.46 -6.77 -4.94
N ILE A 62 -0.84 -5.59 -5.00
CA ILE A 62 -1.48 -4.42 -5.63
C ILE A 62 -1.54 -4.57 -7.15
N LEU A 63 -0.49 -5.09 -7.77
CA LEU A 63 -0.46 -5.38 -9.21
C LEU A 63 -1.48 -6.46 -9.61
N GLY A 64 -1.70 -7.44 -8.74
CA GLY A 64 -2.70 -8.51 -8.94
C GLY A 64 -4.11 -8.15 -8.48
N GLY A 65 -4.37 -6.93 -8.01
CA GLY A 65 -5.68 -6.50 -7.49
C GLY A 65 -6.09 -7.09 -6.12
N VAL A 66 -5.30 -8.02 -5.57
CA VAL A 66 -5.53 -8.66 -4.26
C VAL A 66 -5.48 -7.66 -3.11
N TYR A 67 -4.67 -6.61 -3.24
CA TYR A 67 -4.57 -5.57 -2.21
C TYR A 67 -5.94 -4.96 -1.88
N HIS A 68 -6.73 -4.58 -2.89
CA HIS A 68 -8.02 -3.93 -2.70
C HIS A 68 -9.09 -4.91 -2.19
N ALA A 69 -9.02 -6.17 -2.62
CA ALA A 69 -9.99 -7.19 -2.26
C ALA A 69 -9.75 -7.78 -0.85
N VAL A 70 -8.51 -7.77 -0.37
CA VAL A 70 -8.12 -8.46 0.87
C VAL A 70 -7.35 -7.56 1.81
N ILE A 71 -6.20 -7.02 1.40
CA ILE A 71 -5.30 -6.28 2.32
C ILE A 71 -5.97 -5.01 2.86
N LEU A 72 -6.56 -4.19 2.00
CA LEU A 72 -7.25 -2.96 2.40
C LEU A 72 -8.37 -3.22 3.42
N PRO A 73 -9.32 -4.16 3.19
CA PRO A 73 -10.29 -4.54 4.22
C PRO A 73 -9.67 -4.99 5.55
N LEU A 74 -8.54 -5.71 5.52
CA LEU A 74 -7.84 -6.13 6.75
C LEU A 74 -7.24 -4.95 7.51
N VAL A 75 -6.65 -3.99 6.80
CA VAL A 75 -6.12 -2.75 7.39
C VAL A 75 -7.23 -1.97 8.09
N LEU A 76 -8.38 -1.80 7.42
CA LEU A 76 -9.54 -1.10 7.98
C LEU A 76 -10.09 -1.82 9.22
N LEU A 77 -10.15 -3.15 9.19
CA LEU A 77 -10.61 -3.97 10.32
C LEU A 77 -9.68 -3.85 11.53
N GLU A 78 -8.36 -3.85 11.32
CA GLU A 78 -7.41 -3.57 12.40
C GLU A 78 -7.60 -2.17 12.98
N MET A 79 -7.78 -1.16 12.11
CA MET A 79 -7.96 0.23 12.53
C MET A 79 -9.28 0.47 13.27
N GLU A 80 -10.37 -0.20 12.90
CA GLU A 80 -11.70 -0.03 13.53
C GLU A 80 -11.63 -0.24 15.05
N LYS A 81 -10.84 -1.20 15.52
CA LYS A 81 -10.81 -1.61 16.93
C LYS A 81 -9.67 -0.99 17.74
N SER A 82 -8.51 -0.71 17.13
CA SER A 82 -7.34 -0.15 17.83
C SER A 82 -6.96 1.26 17.42
N GLY A 83 -7.59 1.85 16.40
CA GLY A 83 -7.20 3.15 15.84
C GLY A 83 -5.90 3.13 15.03
N VAL A 84 -5.07 2.09 15.18
CA VAL A 84 -3.83 1.84 14.45
C VAL A 84 -3.79 0.40 13.94
N SER A 85 -3.05 0.18 12.84
CA SER A 85 -2.88 -1.11 12.17
C SER A 85 -1.40 -1.39 11.87
N PHE A 86 -0.99 -2.65 12.06
CA PHE A 86 0.33 -3.10 11.62
C PHE A 86 0.40 -3.18 10.09
N LEU A 87 -0.60 -3.80 9.46
CA LEU A 87 -0.70 -3.83 8.00
C LEU A 87 -0.82 -2.42 7.40
N GLY A 88 -1.47 -1.49 8.10
CA GLY A 88 -1.52 -0.08 7.69
C GLY A 88 -0.18 0.65 7.78
N ALA A 89 0.68 0.28 8.74
CA ALA A 89 2.06 0.76 8.74
C ALA A 89 2.87 0.18 7.56
N VAL A 90 2.69 -1.12 7.28
CA VAL A 90 3.33 -1.79 6.14
C VAL A 90 2.87 -1.19 4.81
N ASP A 91 1.61 -0.79 4.69
CA ASP A 91 1.10 -0.05 3.53
C ASP A 91 1.85 1.27 3.32
N MET A 92 1.91 2.12 4.36
CA MET A 92 2.60 3.40 4.29
C MET A 92 4.09 3.23 3.93
N VAL A 93 4.78 2.30 4.58
CA VAL A 93 6.23 2.10 4.35
C VAL A 93 6.50 1.36 3.05
N GLY A 94 5.76 0.29 2.77
CA GLY A 94 6.01 -0.64 1.68
C GLY A 94 5.48 -0.18 0.33
N LEU A 95 4.41 0.61 0.30
CA LEU A 95 3.87 1.18 -0.93
C LEU A 95 4.18 2.67 -1.03
N VAL A 96 3.66 3.49 -0.11
CA VAL A 96 3.75 4.97 -0.24
C VAL A 96 5.20 5.44 -0.21
N MET A 97 6.02 4.99 0.75
CA MET A 97 7.42 5.44 0.85
C MET A 97 8.32 4.84 -0.24
N VAL A 98 8.05 3.61 -0.69
CA VAL A 98 8.75 3.02 -1.83
C VAL A 98 8.43 3.77 -3.12
N ALA A 99 7.14 4.04 -3.40
CA ALA A 99 6.72 4.83 -4.55
C ALA A 99 7.29 6.26 -4.50
N ALA A 100 7.31 6.88 -3.31
CA ALA A 100 7.96 8.17 -3.10
C ALA A 100 9.45 8.12 -3.44
N GLY A 101 10.17 7.08 -3.00
CA GLY A 101 11.59 6.90 -3.29
C GLY A 101 11.86 6.78 -4.79
N ILE A 102 11.05 5.99 -5.51
CA ILE A 102 11.16 5.82 -6.96
C ILE A 102 10.88 7.14 -7.69
N ASN A 103 9.78 7.81 -7.34
CA ASN A 103 9.44 9.09 -7.96
C ASN A 103 10.50 10.15 -7.68
N LEU A 104 10.97 10.26 -6.43
CA LEU A 104 12.02 11.21 -6.05
C LEU A 104 13.30 10.98 -6.85
N ALA A 105 13.72 9.73 -7.02
CA ALA A 105 14.88 9.39 -7.84
C ALA A 105 14.73 9.86 -9.29
N ASN A 106 13.54 9.74 -9.87
CA ASN A 106 13.24 10.20 -11.22
C ASN A 106 12.98 11.72 -11.32
N VAL A 107 12.78 12.42 -10.20
CA VAL A 107 12.79 13.89 -10.17
C VAL A 107 14.24 14.42 -10.16
N ILE A 108 15.12 13.82 -9.35
CA ILE A 108 16.48 14.32 -9.14
C ILE A 108 17.49 13.82 -10.19
N ALA A 109 17.36 12.57 -10.61
CA ALA A 109 18.25 11.90 -11.54
C ALA A 109 17.44 11.00 -12.49
N PRO A 110 16.53 11.58 -13.29
CA PRO A 110 15.79 10.84 -14.30
C PRO A 110 16.73 10.21 -15.33
N ARG A 111 16.26 9.15 -15.98
CA ARG A 111 16.96 8.56 -17.13
C ARG A 111 16.75 9.42 -18.37
N GLU A 112 15.53 9.94 -18.53
CA GLU A 112 15.17 10.87 -19.59
C GLU A 112 14.54 12.13 -19.00
N LYS A 113 14.85 13.30 -19.55
CA LYS A 113 14.35 14.58 -19.01
C LYS A 113 12.81 14.65 -18.92
N SER A 114 12.11 13.92 -19.78
CA SER A 114 10.64 13.78 -19.79
C SER A 114 10.10 13.04 -18.56
N GLU A 115 10.84 12.10 -17.98
CA GLU A 115 10.41 11.30 -16.83
C GLU A 115 10.16 12.16 -15.58
N ALA A 116 10.97 13.21 -15.39
CA ALA A 116 10.80 14.13 -14.25
C ALA A 116 9.44 14.85 -14.28
N ALA A 117 8.89 15.11 -15.47
CA ALA A 117 7.59 15.75 -15.63
C ALA A 117 6.44 14.85 -15.14
N VAL A 118 6.60 13.53 -15.22
CA VAL A 118 5.62 12.54 -14.73
C VAL A 118 5.87 12.21 -13.25
N ALA A 119 7.14 12.11 -12.83
CA ALA A 119 7.52 11.75 -11.47
C ALA A 119 7.18 12.84 -10.43
N THR A 120 7.30 14.11 -10.80
CA THR A 120 7.04 15.24 -9.88
C THR A 120 5.61 15.27 -9.33
N PRO A 121 4.55 15.29 -10.17
CA PRO A 121 3.18 15.25 -9.66
C PRO A 121 2.89 13.94 -8.93
N GLY A 122 3.46 12.82 -9.38
CA GLY A 122 3.36 11.52 -8.70
C GLY A 122 3.89 11.57 -7.26
N LEU A 123 5.08 12.12 -7.06
CA LEU A 123 5.69 12.30 -5.74
C LEU A 123 4.82 13.16 -4.82
N LEU A 124 4.34 14.31 -5.32
CA LEU A 124 3.57 15.27 -4.54
C LEU A 124 2.23 14.70 -4.10
N ILE A 125 1.47 14.07 -5.00
CA ILE A 125 0.19 13.45 -4.67
C ILE A 125 0.42 12.28 -3.70
N ASN A 126 1.45 11.48 -3.95
CA ASN A 126 1.73 10.32 -3.11
C ASN A 126 2.09 10.68 -1.67
N LEU A 127 2.96 11.66 -1.47
CA LEU A 127 3.28 12.14 -0.13
C LEU A 127 2.14 12.96 0.50
N GLY A 128 1.44 13.75 -0.31
CA GLY A 128 0.38 14.65 0.14
C GLY A 128 -0.87 13.92 0.64
N PHE A 129 -1.19 12.77 0.06
CA PHE A 129 -2.40 12.01 0.41
C PHE A 129 -2.12 10.60 0.95
N GLY A 130 -0.87 10.12 0.89
CA GLY A 130 -0.52 8.77 1.32
C GLY A 130 -1.11 7.69 0.42
N THR A 131 -1.14 7.92 -0.90
CA THR A 131 -1.76 7.03 -1.91
C THR A 131 -1.12 7.27 -3.29
N PHE A 132 -1.73 6.84 -4.40
CA PHE A 132 -1.21 7.07 -5.76
C PHE A 132 0.15 6.41 -6.02
N VAL A 133 0.30 5.20 -5.51
CA VAL A 133 1.52 4.39 -5.60
C VAL A 133 1.74 3.84 -7.00
N GLU A 134 0.69 3.83 -7.82
CA GLU A 134 0.68 3.54 -9.26
C GLU A 134 1.58 4.49 -10.06
N SER A 135 1.87 5.68 -9.53
CA SER A 135 2.84 6.61 -10.14
C SER A 135 4.24 6.01 -10.31
N ALA A 136 4.59 4.98 -9.53
CA ALA A 136 5.85 4.27 -9.65
C ALA A 136 5.88 3.23 -10.78
N TYR A 137 4.71 2.79 -11.29
CA TYR A 137 4.60 1.70 -12.27
C TYR A 137 5.40 1.92 -13.56
N PRO A 138 5.40 3.12 -14.19
CA PRO A 138 6.18 3.34 -15.41
C PRO A 138 7.67 3.01 -15.20
N PHE A 139 8.23 3.40 -14.06
CA PHE A 139 9.65 3.19 -13.74
C PHE A 139 9.95 1.75 -13.34
N MET A 140 9.03 1.12 -12.59
CA MET A 140 9.15 -0.28 -12.20
C MET A 140 9.11 -1.20 -13.43
N PHE A 141 8.18 -1.00 -14.35
CA PHE A 141 8.09 -1.83 -15.56
C PHE A 141 9.20 -1.53 -16.57
N ALA A 142 9.72 -0.31 -16.59
CA ALA A 142 10.85 0.05 -17.45
C ALA A 142 12.21 -0.52 -16.99
N ASN A 143 12.35 -0.92 -15.71
CA ASN A 143 13.62 -1.43 -15.19
C ASN A 143 13.42 -2.51 -14.11
N LYS A 144 13.86 -3.74 -14.41
CA LYS A 144 13.78 -4.91 -13.50
C LYS A 144 14.51 -4.69 -12.17
N ILE A 145 15.58 -3.89 -12.16
CA ILE A 145 16.31 -3.56 -10.93
C ILE A 145 15.43 -2.67 -10.04
N VAL A 146 14.77 -1.66 -10.61
CA VAL A 146 13.84 -0.79 -9.89
C VAL A 146 12.69 -1.63 -9.34
N PHE A 147 12.08 -2.49 -10.17
CA PHE A 147 11.01 -3.41 -9.76
C PHE A 147 11.43 -4.31 -8.59
N GLY A 148 12.56 -5.00 -8.71
CA GLY A 148 13.06 -5.89 -7.67
C GLY A 148 13.44 -5.14 -6.39
N SER A 149 13.98 -3.92 -6.53
CA SER A 149 14.31 -3.07 -5.39
C SER A 149 13.07 -2.58 -4.65
N ALA A 150 11.97 -2.30 -5.36
CA ALA A 150 10.71 -1.89 -4.76
C ALA A 150 10.16 -2.99 -3.84
N ILE A 151 10.15 -4.23 -4.33
CA ILE A 151 9.73 -5.41 -3.54
C ILE A 151 10.67 -5.62 -2.35
N PHE A 152 11.98 -5.59 -2.59
CA PHE A 152 12.98 -5.84 -1.56
C PHE A 152 12.88 -4.81 -0.42
N TRP A 153 12.85 -3.51 -0.75
CA TRP A 153 12.76 -2.45 0.26
C TRP A 153 11.40 -2.38 0.92
N ALA A 154 10.31 -2.76 0.25
CA ALA A 154 9.02 -2.95 0.91
C ALA A 154 9.09 -4.05 1.97
N GLY A 155 9.71 -5.20 1.65
CA GLY A 155 9.98 -6.27 2.59
C GLY A 155 10.85 -5.84 3.78
N MET A 156 11.98 -5.19 3.51
CA MET A 156 12.89 -4.71 4.55
C MET A 156 12.24 -3.64 5.44
N GLY A 157 11.46 -2.73 4.85
CA GLY A 157 10.68 -1.74 5.59
C GLY A 157 9.63 -2.37 6.50
N GLY A 158 8.90 -3.37 6.00
CA GLY A 158 7.97 -4.16 6.79
C GLY A 158 8.67 -4.92 7.93
N MET A 159 9.83 -5.53 7.66
CA MET A 159 10.66 -6.17 8.68
C MET A 159 11.06 -5.20 9.79
N MET A 160 11.48 -3.97 9.43
CA MET A 160 11.84 -2.93 10.40
C MET A 160 10.64 -2.51 11.26
N LEU A 161 9.44 -2.37 10.66
CA LEU A 161 8.21 -2.12 11.42
C LEU A 161 7.93 -3.26 12.41
N GLY A 162 8.11 -4.51 11.99
CA GLY A 162 8.00 -5.68 12.86
C GLY A 162 9.02 -5.65 14.01
N PHE A 163 10.27 -5.32 13.72
CA PHE A 163 11.33 -5.23 14.71
C PHE A 163 11.05 -4.17 15.78
N PHE A 164 10.57 -2.99 15.37
CA PHE A 164 10.18 -1.92 16.29
C PHE A 164 8.77 -2.07 16.86
N ASN A 165 8.01 -3.06 16.39
CA ASN A 165 6.60 -3.29 16.71
C ASN A 165 5.74 -2.01 16.54
N VAL A 166 5.93 -1.32 15.42
CA VAL A 166 5.24 -0.07 15.10
C VAL A 166 3.95 -0.36 14.35
N LYS A 167 2.86 0.27 14.78
CA LYS A 167 1.56 0.29 14.10
C LYS A 167 1.23 1.71 13.68
N GLY A 168 0.54 1.87 12.56
CA GLY A 168 0.27 3.16 11.94
C GLY A 168 -1.15 3.28 11.43
N VAL A 169 -1.49 4.46 10.96
CA VAL A 169 -2.74 4.73 10.26
C VAL A 169 -2.44 4.75 8.76
N ALA A 170 -3.22 4.01 7.98
CA ALA A 170 -3.17 4.03 6.52
C ALA A 170 -4.02 5.17 5.95
N TYR A 171 -3.79 5.53 4.68
CA TYR A 171 -4.55 6.55 3.95
C TYR A 171 -4.56 7.94 4.59
N VAL A 172 -3.42 8.30 5.19
CA VAL A 172 -3.16 9.63 5.72
C VAL A 172 -1.96 10.23 5.01
N PRO A 173 -1.88 11.57 4.90
CA PRO A 173 -0.70 12.22 4.37
C PRO A 173 0.58 11.70 5.03
N ALA A 174 1.63 11.49 4.23
CA ALA A 174 2.87 10.86 4.72
C ALA A 174 3.52 11.63 5.88
N PHE A 175 3.42 12.97 5.86
CA PHE A 175 3.92 13.81 6.96
C PHE A 175 3.11 13.68 8.26
N ALA A 176 1.83 13.29 8.17
CA ALA A 176 0.97 13.07 9.33
C ALA A 176 1.11 11.65 9.89
N SER A 177 1.49 10.67 9.05
CA SER A 177 1.55 9.25 9.42
C SER A 177 2.38 8.95 10.68
N PRO A 178 3.58 9.54 10.88
CA PRO A 178 4.34 9.34 12.12
C PRO A 178 3.55 9.73 13.37
N PHE A 179 2.86 10.88 13.35
CA PHE A 179 2.13 11.39 14.52
C PHE A 179 0.85 10.60 14.82
N LEU A 180 0.37 9.82 13.86
CA LEU A 180 -0.79 8.94 14.00
C LEU A 180 -0.38 7.48 14.23
N SER A 181 0.90 7.21 14.45
CA SER A 181 1.44 5.88 14.73
C SER A 181 1.59 5.62 16.23
N SER A 182 1.80 4.35 16.60
CA SER A 182 2.09 3.95 17.98
C SER A 182 3.43 4.49 18.49
N ASN A 183 4.37 4.83 17.59
CA ASN A 183 5.63 5.48 17.93
C ASN A 183 6.11 6.34 16.76
N ALA A 184 5.93 7.66 16.90
CA ALA A 184 6.23 8.61 15.83
C ALA A 184 7.69 8.60 15.37
N LEU A 185 8.64 8.49 16.31
CA LEU A 185 10.07 8.50 15.98
C LEU A 185 10.44 7.26 15.17
N GLN A 186 10.03 6.08 15.64
CA GLN A 186 10.34 4.83 14.96
C GLN A 186 9.66 4.75 13.59
N MET A 187 8.39 5.16 13.49
CA MET A 187 7.68 5.23 12.21
C MET A 187 8.41 6.15 11.22
N ALA A 188 8.80 7.35 11.64
CA ALA A 188 9.54 8.29 10.79
C ALA A 188 10.89 7.72 10.34
N ILE A 189 11.63 7.06 11.23
CA ILE A 189 12.91 6.42 10.88
C ILE A 189 12.71 5.35 9.81
N VAL A 190 11.72 4.47 9.95
CA VAL A 190 11.46 3.42 8.96
C VAL A 190 11.00 4.02 7.62
N MET A 191 10.11 5.02 7.66
CA MET A 191 9.63 5.70 6.45
C MET A 191 10.78 6.33 5.67
N ILE A 192 11.64 7.10 6.36
CA ILE A 192 12.79 7.78 5.74
C ILE A 192 13.79 6.75 5.23
N ALA A 193 14.11 5.72 6.01
CA ALA A 193 15.05 4.68 5.62
C ALA A 193 14.58 3.97 4.34
N THR A 194 13.32 3.52 4.29
CA THR A 194 12.77 2.81 3.13
C THR A 194 12.73 3.72 1.89
N MET A 195 12.26 4.97 2.04
CA MET A 195 12.24 5.94 0.94
C MET A 195 13.65 6.23 0.42
N ALA A 196 14.61 6.50 1.32
CA ALA A 196 15.98 6.83 0.96
C ALA A 196 16.67 5.65 0.26
N MET A 197 16.53 4.43 0.79
CA MET A 197 17.16 3.25 0.19
C MET A 197 16.56 2.92 -1.17
N THR A 198 15.24 3.02 -1.33
CA THR A 198 14.58 2.84 -2.64
C THR A 198 15.00 3.94 -3.63
N CYS A 199 15.11 5.18 -3.17
CA CYS A 199 15.59 6.29 -3.98
C CYS A 199 17.03 6.04 -4.47
N LEU A 200 17.94 5.68 -3.56
CA LEU A 200 19.33 5.38 -3.89
C LEU A 200 19.46 4.24 -4.90
N THR A 201 18.75 3.13 -4.71
CA THR A 201 18.77 2.03 -5.68
C THR A 201 18.20 2.43 -7.02
N THR A 202 17.17 3.28 -7.05
CA THR A 202 16.58 3.79 -8.30
C THR A 202 17.54 4.75 -9.02
N ILE A 203 18.21 5.67 -8.32
CA ILE A 203 19.24 6.53 -8.91
C ILE A 203 20.36 5.68 -9.53
N ILE A 204 20.82 4.66 -8.80
CA ILE A 204 21.85 3.74 -9.29
C ILE A 204 21.34 3.01 -10.54
N ALA A 205 20.12 2.48 -10.50
CA ALA A 205 19.50 1.78 -11.62
C ALA A 205 19.31 2.70 -12.84
N ASN A 206 19.02 3.99 -12.63
CA ASN A 206 18.86 4.98 -13.68
C ASN A 206 20.18 5.29 -14.41
N ARG A 207 21.32 5.10 -13.74
CA ARG A 207 22.65 5.27 -14.38
C ARG A 207 23.01 4.11 -15.31
N PHE A 208 22.37 2.95 -15.15
CA PHE A 208 22.54 1.83 -16.05
C PHE A 208 21.52 1.92 -17.18
N LYS A 209 22.00 1.94 -18.44
CA LYS A 209 21.13 1.83 -19.61
C LYS A 209 20.34 0.52 -19.52
N PRO A 210 19.00 0.52 -19.67
CA PRO A 210 18.27 -0.73 -19.83
C PRO A 210 18.43 -1.26 -21.24
N VAL A 211 18.14 -2.56 -21.34
CA VAL A 211 18.03 -3.32 -22.58
C VAL A 211 17.15 -2.56 -23.56
N VAL A 212 17.75 -2.17 -24.69
CA VAL A 212 17.05 -1.69 -25.88
C VAL A 212 15.92 -2.68 -26.16
N GLN A 213 14.65 -2.25 -26.03
CA GLN A 213 13.60 -2.92 -26.81
C GLN A 213 14.05 -2.75 -28.25
N SER A 214 14.47 -3.83 -28.90
CA SER A 214 14.73 -3.80 -30.33
C SER A 214 13.47 -3.27 -30.97
N GLU A 215 13.54 -2.05 -31.52
CA GLU A 215 12.57 -1.63 -32.52
C GLU A 215 12.54 -2.75 -33.54
N SER A 216 11.39 -3.42 -33.66
CA SER A 216 11.09 -4.17 -34.87
C SER A 216 11.02 -3.13 -35.98
N THR A 217 12.17 -2.83 -36.57
CA THR A 217 12.27 -2.09 -37.81
C THR A 217 11.68 -2.99 -38.88
N THR A 218 10.35 -2.96 -39.00
CA THR A 218 9.69 -3.48 -40.19
C THR A 218 9.97 -2.46 -41.28
N THR A 219 11.12 -2.64 -41.93
CA THR A 219 11.36 -2.15 -43.27
C THR A 219 10.28 -2.69 -44.18
N ALA A 220 9.25 -1.90 -44.47
CA ALA A 220 8.47 -2.05 -45.68
C ALA A 220 9.06 -1.07 -46.70
N VAL A 221 10.04 -1.57 -47.43
CA VAL A 221 10.50 -1.04 -48.71
C VAL A 221 9.54 -1.54 -49.78
N ASN A 222 9.12 -0.62 -50.65
CA ASN A 222 8.29 -0.75 -51.86
C ASN A 222 6.78 -0.66 -51.69
#